data_AF-A0A7W1G7D2-F1
#
_entry.id   AF-A0A7W1G7D2-F1
#
_cell.length_a   1.000
_cell.length_b   1.000
_cell.length_c   1.000
_cell.angle_alpha   90.00
_cell.angle_beta   90.00
_cell.angle_gamma   90.00
#
_symmetry.space_group_name_H-M   'P 1'
#
loop_
_entity.id
_entity.type
_entity.pdbx_description
1 polymer ?
#
loop_
_entity_poly.entity_id
_entity_poly.type
_entity_poly.pdbx_seq_one_letter_code
_entity_poly.pdbx_strand_id
1 'polypeptide(L)'
;MLTSSFIFAKGMTEEMERTVWGHGITSWDLLRKHPDEVAEVIGAGRCQRLLESVNEAQQAHLTKDLAWFRTNWPDRELWRLWQGYCEPARIALVDIETTGLTPGYDQITVIGLADGVTARVFVAGRPQPGDEALEKFREAIKGYQLLVTFNGTSFDVPFIEKQFRETSFHFEPPHL
;
A
#
# COMPACT_ATOMS: atom_id res chain seq x y z
N MET A 1 7.79 -2.47 -7.17
CA MET A 1 7.96 -1.06 -6.79
C MET A 1 7.19 -0.16 -7.73
N LEU A 2 6.58 0.89 -7.19
CA LEU A 2 5.66 1.82 -7.84
C LEU A 2 6.18 2.32 -9.20
N THR A 3 7.41 2.83 -9.26
CA THR A 3 8.02 3.37 -10.49
C THR A 3 8.57 2.32 -11.46
N SER A 4 8.52 1.04 -11.06
CA SER A 4 8.91 -0.12 -11.86
C SER A 4 7.72 -0.91 -12.39
N SER A 5 6.51 -0.39 -12.21
CA SER A 5 5.27 -1.03 -12.65
C SER A 5 4.65 -0.25 -13.79
N PHE A 6 4.00 -0.96 -14.70
CA PHE A 6 3.19 -0.42 -15.79
C PHE A 6 1.76 -0.96 -15.76
N ILE A 7 1.46 -1.87 -14.82
CA ILE A 7 0.20 -2.60 -14.74
C ILE A 7 -1.06 -1.71 -14.61
N PHE A 8 -0.88 -0.46 -14.19
CA PHE A 8 -1.95 0.54 -14.12
C PHE A 8 -2.39 1.07 -15.49
N ALA A 9 -1.55 0.91 -16.53
CA ALA A 9 -1.87 1.40 -17.85
C ALA A 9 -2.99 0.56 -18.47
N LYS A 10 -4.00 1.22 -19.03
CA LYS A 10 -5.18 0.54 -19.59
C LYS A 10 -4.79 -0.47 -20.67
N GLY A 11 -5.13 -1.73 -20.44
CA GLY A 11 -4.82 -2.83 -21.35
C GLY A 11 -3.42 -3.41 -21.20
N MET A 12 -2.66 -2.99 -20.18
CA MET A 12 -1.43 -3.67 -19.75
C MET A 12 -1.80 -4.94 -18.98
N THR A 13 -1.23 -6.07 -19.36
CA THR A 13 -1.30 -7.32 -18.60
C THR A 13 0.03 -7.58 -17.89
N GLU A 14 0.03 -8.46 -16.88
CA GLU A 14 1.29 -8.85 -16.22
C GLU A 14 2.28 -9.52 -17.19
N GLU A 15 1.79 -10.22 -18.21
CA GLU A 15 2.63 -10.83 -19.25
C GLU A 15 3.28 -9.77 -20.14
N MET A 16 2.52 -8.76 -20.57
CA MET A 16 3.04 -7.64 -21.35
C MET A 16 4.06 -6.85 -20.53
N GLU A 17 3.75 -6.57 -19.27
CA GLU A 17 4.66 -5.89 -18.35
C GLU A 17 5.98 -6.67 -18.18
N ARG A 18 5.90 -7.98 -17.94
CA ARG A 18 7.08 -8.87 -17.89
C ARG A 18 7.87 -8.87 -19.18
N THR A 19 7.21 -8.80 -20.33
CA THR A 19 7.87 -8.69 -21.63
C THR A 19 8.65 -7.39 -21.74
N VAL A 20 8.02 -6.25 -21.42
CA VAL A 20 8.68 -4.93 -21.40
C VAL A 20 9.89 -4.93 -20.45
N TRP A 21 9.77 -5.52 -19.26
CA TRP A 21 10.90 -5.69 -18.34
C TRP A 21 12.01 -6.57 -18.90
N GLY A 22 11.66 -7.66 -19.60
CA GLY A 22 12.60 -8.57 -20.24
C GLY A 22 13.45 -7.90 -21.32
N HIS A 23 12.95 -6.81 -21.91
CA HIS A 23 13.69 -5.95 -22.83
C HIS A 23 14.49 -4.84 -22.12
N GLY A 24 14.66 -4.93 -20.80
CA GLY A 24 15.46 -3.98 -20.01
C GLY A 24 14.73 -2.70 -19.59
N ILE A 25 13.47 -2.53 -20.00
CA ILE A 25 12.67 -1.35 -19.65
C ILE A 25 11.94 -1.60 -18.33
N THR A 26 12.65 -1.43 -17.21
CA THR A 26 12.16 -1.80 -15.86
C THR A 26 11.66 -0.63 -15.02
N SER A 27 11.61 0.58 -15.58
CA SER A 27 11.14 1.76 -14.86
C SER A 27 10.48 2.79 -15.77
N TRP A 28 9.70 3.69 -15.16
CA TRP A 28 9.12 4.86 -15.82
C TRP A 28 10.18 5.72 -16.51
N ASP A 29 11.36 5.86 -15.91
CA ASP A 29 12.45 6.65 -16.50
C ASP A 29 13.10 5.95 -17.68
N LEU A 30 13.25 4.62 -17.63
CA LEU A 30 13.75 3.84 -18.77
C LEU A 30 12.77 3.88 -19.94
N LEU A 31 11.48 3.76 -19.67
CA LEU A 31 10.43 3.94 -20.69
C LEU A 31 10.54 5.30 -21.38
N ARG A 32 10.73 6.39 -20.61
CA ARG A 32 10.87 7.75 -21.18
C ARG A 32 12.14 7.94 -21.99
N LYS A 33 13.24 7.29 -21.60
CA LYS A 33 14.53 7.37 -22.29
C LYS A 33 14.57 6.53 -23.57
N HIS A 34 13.82 5.44 -23.61
CA HIS A 34 13.86 4.44 -24.68
C HIS A 34 12.46 4.12 -25.23
N PRO A 35 11.67 5.12 -25.68
CA PRO A 35 10.31 4.88 -26.15
C PRO A 35 10.27 4.04 -27.43
N ASP A 36 11.28 4.14 -28.30
CA ASP A 36 11.35 3.38 -29.54
C ASP A 36 11.52 1.87 -29.27
N GLU A 37 12.37 1.50 -28.29
CA GLU A 37 12.54 0.10 -27.87
C GLU A 37 11.24 -0.49 -27.32
N VAL A 38 10.44 0.31 -26.59
CA VAL A 38 9.12 -0.13 -26.11
C VAL A 38 8.12 -0.24 -27.25
N ALA A 39 8.14 0.69 -28.21
CA ALA A 39 7.28 0.65 -29.39
C ALA A 39 7.54 -0.60 -30.24
N GLU A 40 8.78 -1.09 -30.32
CA GLU A 40 9.11 -2.37 -30.97
C GLU A 40 8.48 -3.57 -30.25
N VAL A 41 8.39 -3.54 -28.93
CA VAL A 41 7.87 -4.65 -28.11
C VAL A 41 6.34 -4.69 -28.09
N ILE A 42 5.67 -3.56 -27.84
CA ILE A 42 4.22 -3.52 -27.62
C ILE A 42 3.44 -2.78 -28.71
N GLY A 43 4.13 -2.22 -29.71
CA GLY A 43 3.56 -1.41 -30.78
C GLY A 43 3.46 0.08 -30.43
N ALA A 44 3.73 0.96 -31.42
CA ALA A 44 3.79 2.41 -31.23
C ALA A 44 2.56 3.03 -30.55
N GLY A 45 1.35 2.64 -30.96
CA GLY A 45 0.11 3.15 -30.36
C GLY A 45 -0.14 2.67 -28.92
N ARG A 46 0.45 1.55 -28.49
CA ARG A 46 0.42 1.15 -27.07
C ARG A 46 1.50 1.87 -26.28
N CYS A 47 2.69 2.03 -26.86
CA CYS A 47 3.78 2.78 -26.26
C CYS A 47 3.37 4.23 -25.95
N GLN A 48 2.73 4.91 -26.89
CA GLN A 48 2.24 6.27 -26.68
C GLN A 48 1.26 6.35 -25.49
N ARG A 49 0.26 5.46 -25.44
CA ARG A 49 -0.70 5.40 -24.33
C ARG A 49 -0.02 5.05 -22.99
N LEU A 50 0.98 4.18 -23.01
CA LEU A 50 1.74 3.84 -21.82
C LEU A 50 2.54 5.04 -21.30
N LEU A 51 3.16 5.84 -22.18
CA LEU A 51 3.83 7.08 -21.81
C LEU A 51 2.86 8.09 -21.19
N GLU A 52 1.67 8.25 -21.76
CA GLU A 52 0.59 9.08 -21.20
C GLU A 52 0.21 8.60 -19.79
N SER A 53 -0.07 7.30 -19.62
CA SER A 53 -0.39 6.72 -18.30
C SER A 53 0.74 6.88 -17.29
N VAL A 54 2.00 6.77 -17.70
CA VAL A 54 3.16 6.98 -16.82
C VAL A 54 3.30 8.45 -16.40
N ASN A 55 2.93 9.40 -17.26
CA ASN A 55 2.91 10.80 -16.88
C ASN A 55 1.80 11.10 -15.86
N GLU A 56 0.62 10.51 -16.03
CA GLU A 56 -0.47 10.58 -15.03
C GLU A 56 -0.04 9.96 -13.70
N ALA A 57 0.53 8.75 -13.72
CA ALA A 57 1.03 8.06 -12.54
C ALA A 57 2.12 8.86 -11.81
N GLN A 58 2.98 9.56 -12.57
CA GLN A 58 4.00 10.45 -12.00
C GLN A 58 3.37 11.63 -11.26
N GLN A 59 2.33 12.26 -11.82
CA GLN A 59 1.62 13.34 -11.14
C GLN A 59 0.92 12.83 -9.88
N ALA A 60 0.20 11.71 -9.97
CA ALA A 60 -0.42 11.06 -8.82
C ALA A 60 0.60 10.71 -7.73
N HIS A 61 1.80 10.27 -8.10
CA HIS A 61 2.87 9.99 -7.15
C HIS A 61 3.39 11.25 -6.43
N LEU A 62 3.56 12.36 -7.18
CA LEU A 62 4.02 13.64 -6.63
C LEU A 62 2.98 14.26 -5.69
N THR A 63 1.69 14.12 -6.00
CA THR A 63 0.58 14.65 -5.20
C THR A 63 0.09 13.69 -4.10
N LYS A 64 0.66 12.48 -4.02
CA LYS A 64 0.22 11.41 -3.10
C LYS A 64 -1.27 11.04 -3.29
N ASP A 65 -1.70 10.98 -4.55
CA ASP A 65 -3.07 10.64 -4.92
C ASP A 65 -3.28 9.11 -4.96
N LEU A 66 -3.59 8.52 -3.80
CA LEU A 66 -3.94 7.10 -3.74
C LEU A 66 -5.25 6.78 -4.47
N ALA A 67 -6.21 7.71 -4.55
CA ALA A 67 -7.48 7.44 -5.21
C ALA A 67 -7.25 7.13 -6.70
N TRP A 68 -6.32 7.85 -7.34
CA TRP A 68 -5.84 7.52 -8.68
C TRP A 68 -5.24 6.12 -8.74
N PHE A 69 -4.36 5.75 -7.80
CA PHE A 69 -3.74 4.41 -7.78
C PHE A 69 -4.79 3.31 -7.58
N ARG A 70 -5.72 3.45 -6.64
CA ARG A 70 -6.84 2.50 -6.42
C ARG A 70 -7.75 2.34 -7.64
N THR A 71 -7.93 3.41 -8.41
CA THR A 71 -8.78 3.38 -9.60
C THR A 71 -8.09 2.69 -10.78
N ASN A 72 -6.77 2.89 -10.93
CA ASN A 72 -6.04 2.44 -12.13
C ASN A 72 -5.31 1.11 -11.94
N TRP A 73 -4.97 0.73 -10.71
CA TRP A 73 -4.32 -0.55 -10.43
C TRP A 73 -5.33 -1.68 -10.24
N PRO A 74 -5.02 -2.90 -10.71
CA PRO A 74 -5.74 -4.08 -10.27
C PRO A 74 -5.61 -4.27 -8.76
N ASP A 75 -6.70 -4.57 -8.06
CA ASP A 75 -6.71 -4.75 -6.59
C ASP A 75 -5.62 -5.73 -6.13
N ARG A 76 -5.49 -6.87 -6.82
CA ARG A 76 -4.46 -7.89 -6.55
C ARG A 76 -3.01 -7.44 -6.76
N GLU A 77 -2.78 -6.28 -7.36
CA GLU A 77 -1.45 -5.70 -7.60
C GLU A 77 -1.19 -4.44 -6.77
N LEU A 78 -2.19 -3.93 -6.02
CA LEU A 78 -2.02 -2.73 -5.17
C LEU A 78 -0.86 -2.88 -4.18
N TRP A 79 -0.53 -4.10 -3.76
CA TRP A 79 0.62 -4.41 -2.92
C TRP A 79 1.94 -3.83 -3.44
N ARG A 80 2.11 -3.61 -4.75
CA ARG A 80 3.37 -3.07 -5.29
C ARG A 80 3.60 -1.60 -4.95
N LEU A 81 2.56 -0.89 -4.47
CA LEU A 81 2.64 0.48 -3.95
C LEU A 81 3.39 0.56 -2.62
N TRP A 82 3.44 -0.55 -1.85
CA TRP A 82 4.27 -0.69 -0.63
C TRP A 82 5.67 -0.10 -0.84
N GLN A 83 6.17 -0.27 -2.04
CA GLN A 83 7.55 -0.03 -2.36
C GLN A 83 7.61 1.16 -3.33
N GLY A 84 7.73 2.37 -2.78
CA GLY A 84 7.89 3.61 -3.54
C GLY A 84 6.71 4.60 -3.44
N TYR A 85 5.61 4.29 -2.74
CA TYR A 85 4.55 5.29 -2.50
C TYR A 85 4.99 6.39 -1.52
N CYS A 86 5.59 6.01 -0.40
CA CYS A 86 6.21 6.90 0.59
C CYS A 86 7.52 6.30 1.11
N GLU A 87 8.24 7.06 1.94
CA GLU A 87 9.45 6.58 2.64
C GLU A 87 9.13 5.34 3.49
N PRO A 88 10.01 4.32 3.58
CA PRO A 88 9.74 3.10 4.36
C PRO A 88 9.37 3.35 5.82
N ALA A 89 9.93 4.38 6.46
CA ALA A 89 9.60 4.80 7.83
C ALA A 89 8.20 5.44 7.96
N ARG A 90 7.50 5.68 6.86
CA ARG A 90 6.13 6.20 6.80
C ARG A 90 5.12 5.13 6.43
N ILE A 91 5.53 3.86 6.39
CA ILE A 91 4.64 2.72 6.16
C ILE A 91 4.41 1.97 7.45
N ALA A 92 3.14 1.83 7.83
CA ALA A 92 2.71 1.06 8.98
C ALA A 92 2.37 -0.36 8.55
N LEU A 93 3.21 -1.32 8.94
CA LEU A 93 2.87 -2.73 8.93
C LEU A 93 2.06 -3.03 10.19
N VAL A 94 0.80 -3.39 10.03
CA VAL A 94 -0.11 -3.65 11.15
C VAL A 94 -0.65 -5.06 11.06
N ASP A 95 -0.69 -5.71 12.22
CA ASP A 95 -1.27 -7.03 12.45
C ASP A 95 -1.90 -7.06 13.85
N ILE A 96 -2.92 -7.88 14.06
CA ILE A 96 -3.64 -7.96 15.34
C ILE A 96 -3.81 -9.39 15.84
N GLU A 97 -3.85 -9.52 17.16
CA GLU A 97 -4.30 -10.73 17.84
C GLU A 97 -5.64 -10.46 18.52
N THR A 98 -6.55 -11.43 18.46
CA THR A 98 -7.92 -11.29 18.96
C THR A 98 -8.35 -12.53 19.76
N THR A 99 -9.41 -12.39 20.56
CA THR A 99 -10.01 -13.52 21.27
C THR A 99 -10.82 -14.48 20.38
N GLY A 100 -11.06 -14.09 19.14
CA GLY A 100 -11.88 -14.79 18.15
C GLY A 100 -12.04 -13.98 16.88
N LEU A 101 -12.93 -14.39 15.98
CA LEU A 101 -12.96 -13.90 14.59
C LEU A 101 -14.04 -12.86 14.28
N THR A 102 -14.84 -12.43 15.26
CA THR A 102 -16.01 -11.57 15.03
C THR A 102 -15.80 -10.15 15.57
N PRO A 103 -15.61 -9.11 14.71
CA PRO A 103 -15.44 -7.74 15.14
C PRO A 103 -16.59 -7.23 16.01
N GLY A 104 -16.27 -6.73 17.21
CA GLY A 104 -17.24 -6.17 18.15
C GLY A 104 -17.94 -7.18 19.05
N TYR A 105 -17.74 -8.47 18.83
CA TYR A 105 -18.01 -9.53 19.80
C TYR A 105 -16.70 -9.96 20.47
N ASP A 106 -15.71 -10.28 19.64
CA ASP A 106 -14.34 -10.58 20.08
C ASP A 106 -13.53 -9.30 20.28
N GLN A 107 -12.53 -9.37 21.15
CA GLN A 107 -11.69 -8.24 21.54
C GLN A 107 -10.29 -8.38 20.96
N ILE A 108 -9.68 -7.25 20.60
CA ILE A 108 -8.26 -7.18 20.30
C ILE A 108 -7.48 -7.36 21.60
N THR A 109 -6.53 -8.29 21.61
CA THR A 109 -5.60 -8.50 22.71
C THR A 109 -4.27 -7.79 22.47
N VAL A 110 -3.80 -7.75 21.22
CA VAL A 110 -2.54 -7.13 20.81
C VAL A 110 -2.70 -6.46 19.44
N ILE A 111 -2.06 -5.31 19.26
CA ILE A 111 -1.79 -4.71 17.95
C ILE A 111 -0.29 -4.62 17.78
N GLY A 112 0.24 -5.25 16.73
CA GLY A 112 1.59 -5.03 16.24
C GLY A 112 1.62 -3.83 15.29
N LEU A 113 2.63 -2.98 15.44
CA LEU A 113 2.93 -1.91 14.51
C LEU A 113 4.43 -1.90 14.24
N ALA A 114 4.82 -2.19 13.01
CA ALA A 114 6.20 -2.09 12.58
C ALA A 114 6.35 -1.11 11.43
N ASP A 115 7.54 -0.54 11.33
CA ASP A 115 7.98 0.25 10.19
C ASP A 115 9.40 -0.18 9.79
N GLY A 116 10.01 0.51 8.81
CA GLY A 116 11.37 0.20 8.37
C GLY A 116 12.49 0.41 9.41
N VAL A 117 12.16 0.86 10.63
CA VAL A 117 13.10 1.33 11.67
C VAL A 117 12.78 0.72 13.05
N THR A 118 11.51 0.64 13.43
CA THR A 118 11.05 0.28 14.77
C THR A 118 9.86 -0.68 14.72
N ALA A 119 9.68 -1.44 15.80
CA ALA A 119 8.50 -2.25 16.05
C ALA A 119 7.95 -1.90 17.43
N ARG A 120 6.63 -1.78 17.53
CA ARG A 120 5.88 -1.42 18.72
C ARG A 120 4.74 -2.41 18.90
N VAL A 121 4.48 -2.77 20.15
CA VAL A 121 3.43 -3.71 20.52
C VAL A 121 2.48 -3.00 21.48
N PHE A 122 1.20 -3.02 21.15
CA PHE A 122 0.15 -2.40 21.96
C PHE A 122 -0.74 -3.49 22.54
N VAL A 123 -0.80 -3.60 23.87
CA VAL A 123 -1.43 -4.71 24.58
C VAL A 123 -2.66 -4.23 25.36
N ALA A 124 -3.75 -4.99 25.27
CA ALA A 124 -4.95 -4.77 26.06
C ALA A 124 -4.73 -5.13 27.54
N GLY A 125 -5.24 -4.29 28.44
CA GLY A 125 -5.22 -4.58 29.88
C GLY A 125 -3.86 -4.30 30.54
N ARG A 126 -2.99 -5.31 30.64
CA ARG A 126 -1.74 -5.25 31.43
C ARG A 126 -0.49 -5.41 30.53
N PRO A 127 -0.03 -4.34 29.86
CA PRO A 127 1.23 -4.36 29.09
C PRO A 127 2.44 -4.70 29.98
N GLN A 128 3.44 -5.39 29.41
CA GLN A 128 4.71 -5.70 30.08
C GLN A 128 5.75 -4.60 29.81
N PRO A 129 6.90 -4.58 30.52
CA PRO A 129 8.00 -3.67 30.18
C PRO A 129 8.43 -3.83 28.72
N GLY A 130 8.28 -2.76 27.93
CA GLY A 130 8.55 -2.76 26.48
C GLY A 130 7.29 -2.65 25.62
N ASP A 131 6.14 -3.02 26.16
CA ASP A 131 4.84 -2.86 25.50
C ASP A 131 4.22 -1.49 25.79
N GLU A 132 3.24 -1.14 24.98
CA GLU A 132 2.40 0.03 25.17
C GLU A 132 0.95 -0.36 25.47
N ALA A 133 0.22 0.53 26.13
CA ALA A 133 -1.22 0.33 26.31
C ALA A 133 -1.93 0.40 24.95
N LEU A 134 -2.93 -0.48 24.74
CA LEU A 134 -3.69 -0.59 23.48
C LEU A 134 -4.17 0.76 22.93
N GLU A 135 -4.62 1.65 23.82
CA GLU A 135 -5.18 2.96 23.48
C GLU A 135 -4.16 3.90 22.81
N LYS A 136 -2.85 3.68 23.02
CA LYS A 136 -1.78 4.48 22.41
C LYS A 136 -1.63 4.22 20.91
N PHE A 137 -2.16 3.11 20.38
CA PHE A 137 -2.09 2.80 18.96
C PHE A 137 -2.66 3.92 18.08
N ARG A 138 -3.79 4.52 18.49
CA ARG A 138 -4.46 5.59 17.73
C ARG A 138 -3.58 6.81 17.49
N GLU A 139 -2.70 7.15 18.43
CA GLU A 139 -1.78 8.26 18.26
C GLU A 139 -0.55 7.82 17.45
N ALA A 140 -0.06 6.61 17.71
CA ALA A 140 1.07 6.05 16.98
C ALA A 140 0.83 5.98 15.47
N ILE A 141 -0.36 5.60 15.04
CA ILE A 141 -0.67 5.35 13.62
C ILE A 141 -0.78 6.65 12.78
N LYS A 142 -1.03 7.81 13.40
CA LYS A 142 -1.17 9.10 12.70
C LYS A 142 0.09 9.55 11.96
N GLY A 143 1.26 9.04 12.35
CA GLY A 143 2.54 9.39 11.73
C GLY A 143 2.76 8.77 10.35
N TYR A 144 1.92 7.82 9.96
CA TYR A 144 2.10 6.98 8.77
C TYR A 144 1.24 7.46 7.60
N GLN A 145 1.73 7.21 6.39
CA GLN A 145 1.09 7.62 5.13
C GLN A 145 0.53 6.43 4.35
N LEU A 146 0.82 5.21 4.80
CA LEU A 146 0.39 3.96 4.18
C LEU A 146 0.24 2.91 5.27
N LEU A 147 -0.94 2.32 5.37
CA LEU A 147 -1.24 1.13 6.15
C LEU A 147 -1.08 -0.09 5.25
N VAL A 148 -0.36 -1.09 5.72
CA VAL A 148 -0.21 -2.38 5.05
C VAL A 148 -0.51 -3.49 6.04
N THR A 149 -1.38 -4.41 5.61
CA THR A 149 -1.81 -5.57 6.41
C THR A 149 -1.82 -6.82 5.55
N PHE A 150 -1.93 -7.99 6.17
CA PHE A 150 -2.23 -9.23 5.44
C PHE A 150 -3.69 -9.61 5.63
N ASN A 151 -4.51 -9.53 4.57
CA ASN A 151 -5.97 -9.77 4.63
C ASN A 151 -6.75 -8.81 5.54
N GLY A 152 -6.14 -7.68 5.94
CA GLY A 152 -6.70 -6.82 6.97
C GLY A 152 -7.91 -6.00 6.56
N THR A 153 -8.23 -5.88 5.26
CA THR A 153 -9.48 -5.24 4.83
C THR A 153 -10.70 -6.01 5.34
N SER A 154 -10.57 -7.33 5.45
CA SER A 154 -11.64 -8.21 5.94
C SER A 154 -11.56 -8.48 7.45
N PHE A 155 -10.44 -8.16 8.09
CA PHE A 155 -10.14 -8.57 9.46
C PHE A 155 -9.57 -7.44 10.33
N ASP A 156 -8.29 -7.09 10.18
CA ASP A 156 -7.58 -6.14 11.03
C ASP A 156 -8.28 -4.77 11.11
N VAL A 157 -8.59 -4.18 9.96
CA VAL A 157 -9.22 -2.87 9.84
C VAL A 157 -10.57 -2.82 10.55
N PRO A 158 -11.55 -3.69 10.24
CA PRO A 158 -12.83 -3.65 10.94
C PRO A 158 -12.72 -3.93 12.44
N PHE A 159 -11.77 -4.77 12.88
CA PHE A 159 -11.51 -4.97 14.31
C PHE A 159 -11.01 -3.69 14.99
N ILE A 160 -10.00 -3.04 14.43
CA ILE A 160 -9.38 -1.84 14.99
C ILE A 160 -10.37 -0.67 15.00
N GLU A 161 -11.10 -0.44 13.90
CA GLU A 161 -12.12 0.62 13.86
C GLU A 161 -13.24 0.36 14.87
N LYS A 162 -13.65 -0.90 15.03
CA LYS A 162 -14.66 -1.27 16.04
C LYS A 162 -14.16 -1.08 17.46
N GLN A 163 -12.90 -1.43 17.72
CA GLN A 163 -12.24 -1.25 19.02
C GLN A 163 -12.21 0.22 19.45
N PHE A 164 -12.02 1.15 18.49
CA PHE A 164 -11.88 2.58 18.75
C PHE A 164 -13.10 3.42 18.35
N ARG A 165 -14.25 2.79 18.09
CA ARG A 165 -15.46 3.43 17.57
C ARG A 165 -15.97 4.63 18.36
N GLU A 166 -15.83 4.60 19.70
CA GLU A 166 -16.32 5.68 20.58
C GLU A 166 -15.55 6.98 20.39
N THR A 167 -14.41 6.89 19.72
CA THR A 167 -13.53 8.02 19.44
C THR A 167 -13.56 8.44 17.97
N SER A 168 -14.54 7.90 17.23
CA SER A 168 -14.73 8.10 15.78
C SER A 168 -13.46 7.81 14.97
N PHE A 169 -12.66 6.86 15.44
CA PHE A 169 -11.43 6.47 14.75
C PHE A 169 -11.77 5.66 13.50
N HIS A 170 -11.21 6.11 12.38
CA HIS A 170 -11.16 5.39 11.12
C HIS A 170 -9.75 5.52 10.55
N PHE A 171 -9.31 4.53 9.78
CA PHE A 171 -8.03 4.65 9.10
C PHE A 171 -8.12 5.73 8.01
N GLU A 172 -7.41 6.83 8.23
CA GLU A 172 -7.19 7.86 7.22
C GLU A 172 -6.13 7.45 6.18
N PRO A 173 -5.02 6.78 6.55
CA PRO A 173 -4.01 6.42 5.58
C PRO A 173 -4.58 5.47 4.51
N PRO A 174 -4.11 5.60 3.26
CA PRO A 174 -4.12 4.54 2.28
C PRO A 174 -3.91 3.14 2.87
N HIS A 175 -4.73 2.17 2.48
CA HIS A 175 -4.62 0.79 2.96
C HIS A 175 -4.35 -0.17 1.79
N LEU A 176 -3.28 -0.96 1.94
CA LEU A 176 -2.92 -2.12 1.10
C LEU A 176 -3.10 -3.44 1.86
#